data_AF-J9E894-F1
#
_entry.id   AF-J9E894-F1
#
_cell.length_a   1.000
_cell.length_b   1.000
_cell.length_c   1.000
_cell.angle_alpha   90.00
_cell.angle_beta   90.00
_cell.angle_gamma   90.00
#
_symmetry.space_group_name_H-M   'P 1'
#
loop_
_entity.id
_entity.type
_entity.pdbx_description
1 polymer ?
#
loop_
_entity_poly.entity_id
_entity_poly.type
_entity_poly.pdbx_seq_one_letter_code
_entity_poly.pdbx_strand_id
1 'polypeptide(L)'
;MATQKFFFLLDTMQQKKIRTVDIVASRLLEEFETLNESTNVNTSNDNIAAENEQEASQSSTLNWFSKRNCLRIKDMYEQLDADGNGLLSFSEMTDFQRVTNSFMQRVFEVQQTYDNDELDLRGFCDLIFAMEHKSDRSSLSYYFRVLDVDGDNLLTASDLNFFYRDLAKMLEDCLSDDSSQKVPSFEDIRNEIFDMCHSKKH
;
A
#
# COMPACT_ATOMS: atom_id res chain seq x y z
N MET A 1 -9.16 -9.20 7.38
CA MET A 1 -8.56 -7.87 7.60
C MET A 1 -7.61 -7.86 8.79
N ALA A 2 -8.09 -8.00 10.04
CA ALA A 2 -7.21 -8.02 11.22
C ALA A 2 -6.09 -9.07 11.15
N THR A 3 -6.43 -10.32 10.80
CA THR A 3 -5.45 -11.40 10.60
C THR A 3 -4.45 -11.07 9.49
N GLN A 4 -4.89 -10.34 8.45
CA GLN A 4 -4.03 -9.99 7.33
C GLN A 4 -2.94 -9.00 7.75
N LYS A 5 -3.25 -8.06 8.65
CA LYS A 5 -2.24 -7.16 9.23
C LYS A 5 -1.10 -7.92 9.92
N PHE A 6 -1.42 -9.00 10.66
CA PHE A 6 -0.39 -9.85 11.26
C PHE A 6 0.49 -10.53 10.21
N PHE A 7 -0.12 -11.12 9.17
CA PHE A 7 0.63 -11.79 8.10
C PHE A 7 1.48 -10.80 7.30
N PHE A 8 0.92 -9.64 6.93
CA PHE A 8 1.68 -8.64 6.20
C PHE A 8 2.91 -8.18 6.98
N LEU A 9 2.76 -7.87 8.27
CA LEU A 9 3.84 -7.34 9.08
C LEU A 9 4.86 -8.39 9.50
N LEU A 10 4.41 -9.59 9.90
CA LEU A 10 5.25 -10.58 10.56
C LEU A 10 5.67 -11.73 9.64
N ASP A 11 5.00 -11.93 8.50
CA ASP A 11 5.28 -13.00 7.54
C ASP A 11 5.80 -12.44 6.21
N THR A 12 6.96 -11.77 6.28
CA THR A 12 7.63 -11.18 5.10
C THR A 12 7.98 -12.21 4.03
N MET A 13 8.22 -13.47 4.44
CA MET A 13 8.57 -14.60 3.57
C MET A 13 7.35 -15.37 3.06
N GLN A 14 6.13 -14.92 3.36
CA GLN A 14 4.86 -15.55 2.93
C GLN A 14 4.74 -17.05 3.27
N GLN A 15 5.35 -17.50 4.38
CA GLN A 15 5.32 -18.89 4.83
C GLN A 15 3.96 -19.32 5.41
N LYS A 16 3.04 -18.36 5.57
CA LYS A 16 1.72 -18.49 6.20
C LYS A 16 1.82 -18.98 7.65
N LYS A 17 2.92 -18.68 8.32
CA LYS A 17 3.22 -19.08 9.70
C LYS A 17 3.87 -17.93 10.45
N ILE A 18 3.35 -17.64 11.64
CA ILE A 18 3.86 -16.58 12.51
C ILE A 18 4.18 -17.19 13.86
N ARG A 19 5.35 -16.88 14.42
CA ARG A 19 5.71 -17.33 15.77
C ARG A 19 5.08 -16.41 16.79
N THR A 20 4.58 -16.96 17.90
CA THR A 20 3.98 -16.16 18.99
C THR A 20 4.95 -15.12 19.54
N VAL A 21 6.25 -15.42 19.58
CA VAL A 21 7.28 -14.47 20.03
C VAL A 21 7.36 -13.22 19.16
N ASP A 22 7.13 -13.35 17.85
CA ASP A 22 7.14 -12.21 16.92
C ASP A 22 5.89 -11.36 17.12
N ILE A 23 4.75 -11.98 17.43
CA ILE A 23 3.50 -11.27 17.77
C ILE A 23 3.69 -10.47 19.06
N VAL A 24 4.26 -11.08 20.11
CA VAL A 24 4.47 -10.41 21.41
C VAL A 24 5.52 -9.30 21.32
N ALA A 25 6.56 -9.48 20.50
CA ALA A 25 7.55 -8.44 20.25
C ALA A 25 7.02 -7.30 19.34
N SER A 26 5.89 -7.52 18.66
CA SER A 26 5.26 -6.51 17.82
C SER A 26 4.39 -5.55 18.63
N ARG A 27 4.14 -4.36 18.09
CA ARG A 27 3.22 -3.36 18.67
C ARG A 27 1.75 -3.66 18.39
N LEU A 28 1.43 -4.79 17.75
CA LEU A 28 0.07 -5.13 17.34
C LEU A 28 -0.85 -5.41 18.51
N LEU A 29 -0.32 -5.93 19.61
CA LEU A 29 -1.10 -6.15 20.82
C LEU A 29 -1.45 -4.84 21.52
N GLU A 30 -0.54 -3.86 21.53
CA GLU A 30 -0.80 -2.50 22.04
C GLU A 30 -1.94 -1.85 21.24
N GLU A 31 -1.86 -1.90 19.90
CA GLU A 31 -2.93 -1.39 19.03
C GLU A 31 -4.27 -2.11 19.26
N PHE A 32 -4.26 -3.42 19.48
CA PHE A 32 -5.47 -4.17 19.78
C PHE A 32 -6.06 -3.78 21.15
N GLU A 33 -5.21 -3.55 22.15
CA GLU A 33 -5.61 -3.14 23.49
C GLU A 33 -6.26 -1.76 23.52
N THR A 34 -5.72 -0.79 22.77
CA THR A 34 -6.30 0.57 22.67
C THR A 34 -7.76 0.58 22.20
N LEU A 35 -8.18 -0.43 21.43
CA LEU A 35 -9.60 -0.57 21.06
C LEU A 35 -10.48 -0.85 22.27
N ASN A 36 -10.02 -1.69 23.18
CA ASN A 36 -10.79 -2.11 24.34
C ASN A 36 -10.98 -0.93 25.32
N GLU A 37 -9.97 -0.07 25.42
CA GLU A 37 -10.06 1.18 26.19
C GLU A 37 -11.09 2.15 25.58
N SER A 38 -11.08 2.31 24.25
CA SER A 38 -12.04 3.16 23.55
C SER A 38 -13.50 2.69 23.71
N THR A 39 -13.74 1.37 23.76
CA THR A 39 -15.08 0.82 23.97
C THR A 39 -15.59 1.01 25.40
N ASN A 40 -14.70 1.03 26.40
CA ASN A 40 -15.08 1.23 27.80
C ASN A 40 -15.46 2.69 28.11
N VAL A 41 -14.90 3.67 27.39
CA VAL A 41 -15.25 5.09 27.55
C VAL A 41 -16.58 5.44 26.84
N ASN A 42 -16.91 4.74 25.76
CA ASN A 42 -18.12 4.99 24.96
C ASN A 42 -19.44 4.51 25.60
N THR A 43 -19.42 3.94 26.82
CA THR A 43 -20.67 3.62 27.55
C THR A 43 -21.25 4.86 28.28
N SER A 44 -20.57 6.02 28.23
CA SER A 44 -20.97 7.18 29.05
C SER A 44 -21.30 8.48 28.32
N ASN A 45 -21.07 8.67 27.02
CA ASN A 45 -21.37 9.96 26.35
C ASN A 45 -21.45 9.84 24.82
N ASP A 46 -22.61 9.46 24.28
CA ASP A 46 -22.84 9.27 22.83
C ASP A 46 -22.90 10.55 21.97
N ASN A 47 -22.56 11.74 22.48
CA ASN A 47 -22.87 12.99 21.76
C ASN A 47 -21.74 14.05 21.64
N ILE A 48 -20.48 13.76 21.98
CA ILE A 48 -19.40 14.80 21.89
C ILE A 48 -18.15 14.36 21.09
N ALA A 49 -18.02 13.08 20.70
CA ALA A 49 -16.84 12.61 19.97
C ALA A 49 -16.85 12.91 18.45
N ALA A 50 -17.91 13.52 17.91
CA ALA A 50 -18.00 13.82 16.49
C ALA A 50 -17.25 15.11 16.07
N GLU A 51 -16.87 15.98 17.01
CA GLU A 51 -16.33 17.31 16.70
C GLU A 51 -14.81 17.43 16.90
N ASN A 52 -14.18 16.58 17.71
CA ASN A 52 -12.73 16.68 17.97
C ASN A 52 -11.82 15.91 17.00
N GLU A 53 -12.39 15.14 16.06
CA GLU A 53 -11.62 14.44 15.01
C GLU A 53 -11.53 15.24 13.69
N GLN A 54 -12.11 16.45 13.62
CA GLN A 54 -12.12 17.26 12.39
C GLN A 54 -10.82 18.05 12.17
N GLU A 55 -9.91 18.13 13.14
CA GLU A 55 -8.70 18.98 13.06
C GLU A 55 -7.36 18.22 13.08
N ALA A 56 -7.34 16.92 13.37
CA ALA A 56 -6.12 16.13 13.32
C ALA A 56 -5.91 15.57 11.91
N SER A 57 -5.39 16.43 11.02
CA SER A 57 -4.47 16.15 9.90
C SER A 57 -4.73 14.90 9.03
N GLN A 58 -4.60 15.04 7.71
CA GLN A 58 -4.73 14.01 6.67
C GLN A 58 -3.74 12.79 6.76
N SER A 59 -3.33 12.33 7.94
CA SER A 59 -2.34 11.26 8.13
C SER A 59 -2.40 10.57 9.51
N SER A 60 -3.55 10.45 10.18
CA SER A 60 -3.69 9.43 11.22
C SER A 60 -4.30 8.17 10.61
N THR A 61 -3.47 7.20 10.25
CA THR A 61 -3.92 5.87 9.81
C THR A 61 -4.86 5.29 10.87
N LEU A 62 -6.14 5.06 10.51
CA LEU A 62 -7.10 4.47 11.46
C LEU A 62 -6.58 3.11 11.94
N ASN A 63 -6.85 2.79 13.20
CA ASN A 63 -6.52 1.48 13.75
C ASN A 63 -7.17 0.37 12.90
N TRP A 64 -6.34 -0.51 12.34
CA TRP A 64 -6.74 -1.59 11.43
C TRP A 64 -7.57 -2.70 12.07
N PHE A 65 -7.54 -2.78 13.41
CA PHE A 65 -8.40 -3.68 14.17
C PHE A 65 -9.80 -3.09 14.40
N SER A 66 -10.01 -1.79 14.16
CA SER A 66 -11.30 -1.13 14.38
C SER A 66 -12.35 -1.56 13.36
N LYS A 67 -13.59 -1.72 13.82
CA LYS A 67 -14.75 -2.01 12.93
C LYS A 67 -14.92 -0.93 11.86
N ARG A 68 -14.71 0.34 12.23
CA ARG A 68 -14.80 1.50 11.31
C ARG A 68 -13.82 1.36 10.14
N ASN A 69 -12.56 1.04 10.42
CA ASN A 69 -11.57 0.88 9.35
C ASN A 69 -11.85 -0.35 8.48
N CYS A 70 -12.29 -1.46 9.09
CA CYS A 70 -12.69 -2.66 8.36
C CYS A 70 -13.84 -2.37 7.38
N LEU A 71 -14.84 -1.59 7.78
CA LEU A 71 -15.92 -1.19 6.88
C LEU A 71 -15.40 -0.29 5.76
N ARG A 72 -14.55 0.71 6.08
CA ARG A 72 -13.96 1.59 5.07
C ARG A 72 -13.22 0.82 3.96
N ILE A 73 -12.36 -0.13 4.32
CA ILE A 73 -11.60 -0.91 3.34
C ILE A 73 -12.52 -1.83 2.53
N LYS A 74 -13.56 -2.40 3.16
CA LYS A 74 -14.57 -3.22 2.49
C LYS A 74 -15.36 -2.40 1.47
N ASP A 75 -15.83 -1.23 1.87
CA ASP A 75 -16.60 -0.32 1.01
C ASP A 75 -15.74 0.16 -0.17
N MET A 76 -14.44 0.41 0.05
CA MET A 76 -13.50 0.72 -1.04
C MET A 76 -13.37 -0.44 -2.03
N TYR A 77 -13.23 -1.68 -1.53
CA TYR A 77 -13.13 -2.87 -2.37
C TYR A 77 -14.40 -3.08 -3.21
N GLU A 78 -15.58 -2.98 -2.57
CA GLU A 78 -16.88 -3.16 -3.23
C GLU A 78 -17.20 -2.04 -4.24
N GLN A 79 -16.61 -0.85 -4.09
CA GLN A 79 -16.74 0.22 -5.09
C GLN A 79 -15.90 -0.01 -6.34
N LEU A 80 -14.82 -0.78 -6.23
CA LEU A 80 -13.93 -1.10 -7.35
C LEU A 80 -14.42 -2.32 -8.13
N ASP A 81 -15.02 -3.29 -7.44
CA ASP A 81 -15.62 -4.51 -8.00
C ASP A 81 -16.92 -4.17 -8.76
N ALA A 82 -16.78 -3.78 -10.03
CA ALA A 82 -17.87 -3.26 -10.84
C ALA A 82 -18.78 -4.37 -11.38
N ASP A 83 -18.22 -5.55 -11.63
CA ASP A 83 -18.99 -6.72 -12.07
C ASP A 83 -19.60 -7.53 -10.91
N GLY A 84 -19.15 -7.26 -9.67
CA GLY A 84 -19.66 -7.87 -8.44
C GLY A 84 -19.26 -9.33 -8.28
N ASN A 85 -18.16 -9.75 -8.93
CA ASN A 85 -17.69 -11.13 -8.90
C ASN A 85 -16.90 -11.47 -7.63
N GLY A 86 -16.58 -10.46 -6.81
CA GLY A 86 -15.84 -10.60 -5.55
C GLY A 86 -14.32 -10.55 -5.70
N LEU A 87 -13.80 -10.28 -6.89
CA LEU A 87 -12.39 -10.13 -7.25
C LEU A 87 -12.21 -8.82 -8.02
N LEU A 88 -11.00 -8.26 -8.00
CA LEU A 88 -10.68 -7.05 -8.74
C LEU A 88 -9.83 -7.38 -9.95
N SER A 89 -10.31 -6.99 -11.13
CA SER A 89 -9.56 -7.04 -12.38
C SER A 89 -8.57 -5.88 -12.49
N PHE A 90 -7.58 -6.01 -13.36
CA PHE A 90 -6.67 -4.91 -13.67
C PHE A 90 -7.42 -3.66 -14.17
N SER A 91 -8.45 -3.86 -15.01
CA SER A 91 -9.28 -2.76 -15.53
C SER A 91 -9.97 -1.95 -14.44
N GLU A 92 -10.50 -2.62 -13.41
CA GLU A 92 -11.18 -1.98 -12.28
C GLU A 92 -10.22 -1.19 -11.37
N MET A 93 -8.93 -1.54 -11.41
CA MET A 93 -7.88 -0.92 -10.62
C MET A 93 -7.12 0.21 -11.34
N THR A 94 -7.37 0.44 -12.63
CA THR A 94 -6.61 1.37 -13.50
C THR A 94 -6.50 2.79 -12.90
N ASP A 95 -7.60 3.33 -12.37
CA ASP A 95 -7.64 4.70 -11.83
C ASP A 95 -7.51 4.76 -10.30
N PHE A 96 -7.17 3.63 -9.66
CA PHE A 96 -7.12 3.55 -8.21
C PHE A 96 -6.00 4.45 -7.65
N GLN A 97 -6.39 5.48 -6.88
CA GLN A 97 -5.48 6.40 -6.20
C GLN A 97 -4.38 7.03 -7.08
N ARG A 98 -4.60 7.14 -8.40
CA ARG A 98 -3.63 7.71 -9.37
C ARG A 98 -2.25 7.04 -9.35
N VAL A 99 -2.21 5.73 -9.09
CA VAL A 99 -1.00 4.93 -9.27
C VAL A 99 -0.77 4.64 -10.75
N THR A 100 0.48 4.39 -11.16
CA THR A 100 0.80 4.08 -12.55
C THR A 100 0.31 2.68 -12.93
N ASN A 101 -0.04 2.50 -14.21
CA ASN A 101 -0.47 1.21 -14.73
C ASN A 101 0.64 0.18 -14.64
N SER A 102 1.88 0.58 -14.92
CA SER A 102 3.06 -0.30 -14.76
C SER A 102 3.25 -0.77 -13.32
N PHE A 103 2.96 0.09 -12.33
CA PHE A 103 2.99 -0.32 -10.92
C PHE A 103 1.86 -1.30 -10.60
N MET A 104 0.63 -0.99 -11.01
CA MET A 104 -0.51 -1.85 -10.75
C MET A 104 -0.34 -3.23 -11.41
N GLN A 105 0.22 -3.28 -12.61
CA GLN A 105 0.48 -4.53 -13.31
C GLN A 105 1.41 -5.44 -12.49
N ARG A 106 2.49 -4.86 -11.95
CA ARG A 106 3.42 -5.58 -11.07
C ARG A 106 2.77 -6.00 -9.75
N VAL A 107 1.84 -5.22 -9.21
CA VAL A 107 1.06 -5.63 -8.03
C VAL A 107 0.28 -6.91 -8.31
N PHE A 108 -0.40 -6.98 -9.46
CA PHE A 108 -1.15 -8.18 -9.86
C PHE A 108 -0.24 -9.40 -10.08
N GLU A 109 0.92 -9.20 -10.70
CA GLU A 109 1.91 -10.26 -10.92
C GLU A 109 2.50 -10.79 -9.60
N VAL A 110 2.76 -9.91 -8.62
CA VAL A 110 3.35 -10.28 -7.33
C VAL A 110 2.31 -10.84 -6.35
N GLN A 111 1.06 -10.37 -6.42
CA GLN A 111 -0.04 -10.81 -5.56
C GLN A 111 -0.89 -11.92 -6.18
N GLN A 112 -0.47 -12.46 -7.32
CA GLN A 112 -1.24 -13.44 -8.08
C GLN A 112 -1.64 -14.62 -7.20
N THR A 113 -2.93 -14.71 -6.90
CA THR A 113 -3.52 -15.77 -6.07
C THR A 113 -4.22 -16.83 -6.93
N TYR A 114 -4.54 -16.49 -8.19
CA TYR A 114 -5.22 -17.34 -9.16
C TYR A 114 -4.65 -17.12 -10.58
N ASP A 115 -4.87 -18.10 -11.46
CA ASP A 115 -4.42 -18.07 -12.87
C ASP A 115 -5.15 -17.01 -13.74
N ASN A 116 -6.09 -16.23 -13.17
CA ASN A 116 -7.00 -15.34 -13.90
C ASN A 116 -6.58 -13.85 -13.91
N ASP A 117 -5.42 -13.49 -13.37
CA ASP A 117 -4.99 -12.08 -13.26
C ASP A 117 -5.97 -11.19 -12.47
N GLU A 118 -6.55 -11.77 -11.42
CA GLU A 118 -7.51 -11.11 -10.53
C GLU A 118 -6.94 -10.99 -9.11
N LEU A 119 -7.24 -9.87 -8.45
CA LEU A 119 -6.80 -9.53 -7.10
C LEU A 119 -7.94 -9.78 -6.10
N ASP A 120 -7.69 -10.60 -5.09
CA ASP A 120 -8.66 -10.85 -4.03
C ASP A 120 -8.59 -9.77 -2.92
N LEU A 121 -9.57 -9.78 -2.01
CA LEU A 121 -9.59 -8.87 -0.86
C LEU A 121 -8.31 -8.96 0.00
N ARG A 122 -7.64 -10.11 0.02
CA ARG A 122 -6.41 -10.30 0.76
C ARG A 122 -5.26 -9.53 0.13
N GLY A 123 -5.03 -9.69 -1.17
CA GLY A 123 -4.03 -8.95 -1.93
C GLY A 123 -4.32 -7.44 -1.96
N PHE A 124 -5.60 -7.06 -2.04
CA PHE A 124 -6.00 -5.66 -1.91
C PHE A 124 -5.66 -5.10 -0.53
N CYS A 125 -5.91 -5.84 0.56
CA CYS A 125 -5.50 -5.43 1.91
C CYS A 125 -3.98 -5.22 1.99
N ASP A 126 -3.18 -6.09 1.38
CA ASP A 126 -1.71 -5.95 1.37
C ASP A 126 -1.27 -4.69 0.61
N LEU A 127 -1.93 -4.37 -0.51
CA LEU A 127 -1.71 -3.12 -1.24
C LEU A 127 -2.03 -1.89 -0.37
N ILE A 128 -3.23 -1.82 0.23
CA ILE A 128 -3.62 -0.70 1.09
C ILE A 128 -2.66 -0.55 2.27
N PHE A 129 -2.29 -1.67 2.90
CA PHE A 129 -1.38 -1.65 4.02
C PHE A 129 0.00 -1.11 3.64
N ALA A 130 0.55 -1.54 2.50
CA ALA A 130 1.81 -1.01 1.99
C ALA A 130 1.73 0.51 1.72
N MET A 131 0.61 0.97 1.16
CA MET A 131 0.37 2.38 0.84
C MET A 131 0.22 3.26 2.09
N GLU A 132 -0.42 2.77 3.14
CA GLU A 132 -0.61 3.49 4.41
C GLU A 132 0.67 3.51 5.27
N HIS A 133 1.52 2.49 5.17
CA HIS A 133 2.70 2.30 6.03
C HIS A 133 4.02 2.20 5.24
N LYS A 134 4.29 3.14 4.33
CA LYS A 134 5.43 3.09 3.39
C LYS A 134 6.81 2.94 4.03
N SER A 135 6.98 3.42 5.26
CA SER A 135 8.25 3.38 5.99
C SER A 135 8.51 2.07 6.73
N ASP A 136 7.49 1.20 6.86
CA ASP A 136 7.62 -0.07 7.55
C ASP A 136 8.45 -1.04 6.73
N ARG A 137 9.26 -1.86 7.40
CA ARG A 137 10.11 -2.86 6.72
C ARG A 137 9.32 -3.82 5.85
N SER A 138 8.12 -4.21 6.28
CA SER A 138 7.27 -5.12 5.53
C SER A 138 6.70 -4.45 4.27
N SER A 139 6.35 -3.18 4.34
CA SER A 139 5.94 -2.37 3.18
C SER A 139 7.10 -2.15 2.22
N LEU A 140 8.29 -1.86 2.71
CA LEU A 140 9.49 -1.77 1.89
C LEU A 140 9.79 -3.10 1.19
N SER A 141 9.66 -4.23 1.89
CA SER A 141 9.81 -5.56 1.28
C SER A 141 8.73 -5.85 0.24
N TYR A 142 7.50 -5.39 0.47
CA TYR A 142 6.42 -5.46 -0.51
C TYR A 142 6.77 -4.66 -1.77
N TYR A 143 7.14 -3.38 -1.61
CA TYR A 143 7.52 -2.52 -2.73
C TYR A 143 8.74 -3.04 -3.47
N PHE A 144 9.74 -3.56 -2.77
CA PHE A 144 10.93 -4.13 -3.41
C PHE A 144 10.55 -5.27 -4.36
N ARG A 145 9.67 -6.20 -3.94
CA ARG A 145 9.19 -7.29 -4.81
C ARG A 145 8.41 -6.78 -6.02
N VAL A 146 7.63 -5.70 -5.85
CA VAL A 146 6.87 -5.10 -6.95
C VAL A 146 7.80 -4.40 -7.94
N LEU A 147 8.81 -3.68 -7.42
CA LEU A 147 9.78 -2.91 -8.20
C LEU A 147 10.86 -3.75 -8.86
N ASP A 148 11.22 -4.89 -8.30
CA ASP A 148 12.15 -5.86 -8.88
C ASP A 148 11.44 -6.59 -10.02
N VAL A 149 11.66 -6.15 -11.27
CA VAL A 149 10.91 -6.65 -12.43
C VAL A 149 11.49 -7.97 -12.94
N ASP A 150 12.82 -8.13 -12.89
CA ASP A 150 13.50 -9.33 -13.36
C ASP A 150 13.66 -10.43 -12.29
N GLY A 151 13.41 -10.10 -11.02
CA GLY A 151 13.39 -11.03 -9.89
C GLY A 151 14.78 -11.41 -9.38
N ASP A 152 15.81 -10.61 -9.68
CA ASP A 152 17.19 -10.89 -9.28
C ASP A 152 17.51 -10.43 -7.84
N ASN A 153 16.54 -9.82 -7.15
CA ASN A 153 16.63 -9.21 -5.82
C ASN A 153 17.51 -7.96 -5.76
N LEU A 154 17.74 -7.30 -6.89
CA LEU A 154 18.40 -6.01 -7.02
C LEU A 154 17.45 -5.02 -7.70
N LEU A 155 17.60 -3.73 -7.40
CA LEU A 155 16.91 -2.67 -8.14
C LEU A 155 17.91 -1.98 -9.04
N THR A 156 17.83 -2.27 -10.33
CA THR A 156 18.73 -1.73 -11.34
C THR A 156 18.14 -0.52 -12.05
N ALA A 157 18.95 0.15 -12.86
CA ALA A 157 18.47 1.23 -13.72
C ALA A 157 17.40 0.73 -14.73
N SER A 158 17.43 -0.55 -15.12
CA SER A 158 16.45 -1.13 -16.03
C SER A 158 15.07 -1.20 -15.38
N ASP A 159 15.01 -1.65 -14.11
CA ASP A 159 13.78 -1.73 -13.32
C ASP A 159 13.18 -0.33 -13.13
N LEU A 160 14.00 0.63 -12.72
CA LEU A 160 13.55 2.01 -12.55
C LEU A 160 13.05 2.63 -13.86
N ASN A 161 13.72 2.35 -14.98
CA ASN A 161 13.32 2.87 -16.29
C ASN A 161 11.98 2.28 -16.76
N PHE A 162 11.66 1.03 -16.38
CA PHE A 162 10.39 0.41 -16.68
C PHE A 162 9.23 1.24 -16.10
N PHE A 163 9.27 1.58 -14.81
CA PHE A 163 8.23 2.39 -14.17
C PHE A 163 8.27 3.86 -14.60
N TYR A 164 9.46 4.41 -14.80
CA TYR A 164 9.63 5.81 -15.16
C TYR A 164 8.92 6.17 -16.47
N ARG A 165 8.86 5.26 -17.46
CA ARG A 165 8.19 5.51 -18.74
C ARG A 165 6.70 5.86 -18.58
N ASP A 166 6.02 5.18 -17.67
CA ASP A 166 4.59 5.42 -17.41
C ASP A 166 4.40 6.67 -16.56
N LEU A 167 5.27 6.86 -15.55
CA LEU A 167 5.28 8.05 -14.71
C LEU A 167 5.54 9.33 -15.52
N ALA A 168 6.46 9.29 -16.50
CA ALA A 168 6.80 10.42 -17.36
C ALA A 168 5.61 10.86 -18.22
N LYS A 169 4.86 9.91 -18.77
CA LYS A 169 3.63 10.19 -19.53
C LYS A 169 2.56 10.81 -18.65
N MET A 170 2.32 10.22 -17.48
CA MET A 170 1.37 10.77 -16.51
C MET A 170 1.73 12.20 -16.09
N LEU A 171 3.02 12.48 -15.93
CA LEU A 171 3.50 13.82 -15.60
C LEU A 171 3.37 14.79 -16.78
N GLU A 172 3.65 14.35 -18.00
CA GLU A 172 3.46 15.15 -19.22
C GLU A 172 1.99 15.55 -19.41
N ASP A 173 1.07 14.61 -19.20
CA ASP A 173 -0.37 14.88 -19.26
C ASP A 173 -0.79 15.92 -18.21
N CYS A 174 -0.26 15.84 -16.98
CA CYS A 174 -0.55 16.80 -15.91
C CYS A 174 0.11 18.17 -16.10
N LEU A 175 1.27 18.24 -16.75
CA LEU A 175 2.04 19.47 -16.97
C LEU A 175 1.63 20.22 -18.24
N SER A 176 0.85 19.60 -19.12
CA SER A 176 0.39 20.21 -20.38
C SER A 176 -0.40 21.52 -20.17
N ASP A 177 -0.95 21.76 -18.97
CA ASP A 177 -1.65 22.98 -18.58
C ASP A 177 -0.71 24.12 -18.09
N ASP A 178 0.53 23.82 -17.67
CA ASP A 178 1.45 24.80 -17.08
C ASP A 178 2.79 24.81 -17.84
N SER A 179 2.86 25.67 -18.86
CA SER A 179 3.93 25.76 -19.89
C SER A 179 5.38 26.00 -19.42
N SER A 180 5.66 25.97 -18.12
CA SER A 180 6.99 26.28 -17.55
C SER A 180 7.75 25.08 -16.98
N GLN A 181 7.08 23.95 -16.69
CA GLN A 181 7.72 22.77 -16.13
C GLN A 181 7.87 21.66 -17.18
N LYS A 182 9.10 21.14 -17.30
CA LYS A 182 9.43 20.01 -18.16
C LYS A 182 9.60 18.76 -17.28
N VAL A 183 9.11 17.63 -17.77
CA VAL A 183 9.38 16.31 -17.18
C VAL A 183 10.90 16.11 -17.05
N PRO A 184 11.44 15.83 -15.85
CA PRO A 184 12.87 15.58 -15.65
C PRO A 184 13.37 14.41 -16.50
N SER A 185 14.66 14.33 -16.82
CA SER A 185 15.14 13.15 -17.55
C SER A 185 15.25 11.92 -16.65
N PHE A 186 15.17 10.72 -17.23
CA PHE A 186 15.38 9.48 -16.47
C PHE A 186 16.74 9.46 -15.77
N GLU A 187 17.78 9.95 -16.44
CA GLU A 187 19.15 9.98 -15.91
C GLU A 187 19.24 10.82 -14.63
N ASP A 188 18.56 11.96 -14.59
CA ASP A 188 18.53 12.84 -13.40
C ASP A 188 17.82 12.14 -12.24
N ILE A 189 16.63 11.60 -12.48
CA ILE A 189 15.85 10.88 -11.46
C ILE A 189 16.61 9.67 -10.94
N ARG A 190 17.23 8.90 -11.83
CA ARG A 190 18.04 7.74 -11.48
C ARG A 190 19.18 8.14 -10.55
N ASN A 191 19.93 9.18 -10.89
CA ASN A 191 21.06 9.63 -10.09
C ASN A 191 20.60 10.10 -8.70
N GLU A 192 19.54 10.91 -8.63
CA GLU A 192 18.97 11.37 -7.35
C GLU A 192 18.51 10.20 -6.47
N ILE A 193 17.84 9.18 -7.04
CA ILE A 193 17.42 7.98 -6.29
C ILE A 193 18.64 7.24 -5.73
N PHE A 194 19.69 7.02 -6.53
CA PHE A 194 20.88 6.31 -6.07
C PHE A 194 21.68 7.10 -5.03
N ASP A 195 21.69 8.43 -5.14
CA ASP A 195 22.32 9.31 -4.16
C ASP A 195 21.56 9.30 -2.82
N MET A 196 20.21 9.34 -2.85
CA MET A 196 19.39 9.21 -1.63
C MET A 196 19.61 7.85 -0.93
N CYS A 197 19.71 6.77 -1.71
CA CYS A 197 19.90 5.42 -1.18
C CYS A 197 21.34 5.11 -0.74
N HIS A 198 22.29 6.04 -0.92
CA HIS A 198 23.71 5.82 -0.65
C HIS A 198 24.24 4.50 -1.26
N SER A 199 23.80 4.18 -2.48
CA SER A 199 24.12 2.90 -3.11
C SER A 199 25.64 2.74 -3.29
N LYS A 200 26.15 1.53 -3.05
CA LYS A 200 27.55 1.22 -3.30
C LYS A 200 27.79 1.26 -4.80
N LYS A 201 28.60 2.20 -5.27
CA LYS A 201 29.14 2.20 -6.64
C LYS A 201 29.94 0.90 -6.80
N HIS A 202 29.42 -0.04 -7.58
CA HIS A 202 30.15 -1.24 -8.02
C HIS A 202 30.78 -0.99 -9.38
#